data_AF-A0A7J2NIN3-F1
#
_entry.id   AF-A0A7J2NIN3-F1
#
_cell.length_a   1.000
_cell.length_b   1.000
_cell.length_c   1.000
_cell.angle_alpha   90.00
_cell.angle_beta   90.00
_cell.angle_gamma   90.00
#
_symmetry.space_group_name_H-M   'P 1'
#
loop_
_entity.id
_entity.type
_entity.pdbx_description
1 polymer ?
#
loop_
_entity_poly.entity_id
_entity_poly.type
_entity_poly.pdbx_seq_one_letter_code
_entity_poly.pdbx_strand_id
1 'polypeptide(L)'
;MKTKTHFLLGAGISWISGAQITHEAAMASLLGILGGVSAVIPDMDLIFAAADEKAHRSQFSHSLGSSLVIAAAMMIPCVLIVRYTGFVLSNWWIAPIFASLFLSTFSHPATDSLTRAGTRLLWPISNRRFRGDFKYNDIVANSALSVLGLILIVAAVTCTEFL
;
A
#
# COMPACT_ATOMS: atom_id res chain seq x y z
N MET A 1 9.47 1.63 7.82
CA MET A 1 9.31 3.00 8.30
C MET A 1 8.34 2.89 9.45
N LYS A 2 7.67 3.95 9.90
CA LYS A 2 6.57 3.80 10.86
C LYS A 2 5.30 3.32 10.14
N THR A 3 4.51 2.46 10.78
CA THR A 3 3.23 1.97 10.26
C THR A 3 2.30 3.08 9.79
N LYS A 4 2.22 4.20 10.53
CA LYS A 4 1.42 5.37 10.15
C LYS A 4 1.86 5.99 8.81
N THR A 5 3.17 5.98 8.54
CA THR A 5 3.72 6.48 7.27
C THR A 5 3.35 5.57 6.11
N HIS A 6 3.39 4.25 6.31
CA HIS A 6 2.94 3.28 5.30
C HIS A 6 1.44 3.43 5.01
N PHE A 7 0.63 3.58 6.05
CA PHE A 7 -0.81 3.82 5.90
C PHE A 7 -1.09 5.07 5.05
N LEU A 8 -0.48 6.22 5.40
CA LEU A 8 -0.73 7.48 4.69
C LEU A 8 -0.25 7.43 3.24
N LEU A 9 0.93 6.87 2.99
CA LEU A 9 1.47 6.75 1.64
C LEU A 9 0.61 5.81 0.79
N GLY A 10 0.27 4.64 1.32
CA GLY A 10 -0.58 3.67 0.64
C GLY A 10 -1.98 4.21 0.35
N ALA A 11 -2.58 4.89 1.32
CA ALA A 11 -3.87 5.54 1.15
C ALA A 11 -3.84 6.61 0.06
N GLY A 12 -2.79 7.44 0.04
CA GLY A 12 -2.60 8.44 -1.02
C GLY A 12 -2.47 7.82 -2.40
N ILE A 13 -1.64 6.79 -2.56
CA ILE A 13 -1.46 6.08 -3.84
C ILE A 13 -2.79 5.52 -4.36
N SER A 14 -3.57 4.83 -3.50
CA SER A 14 -4.80 4.21 -3.96
C SER A 14 -5.96 5.18 -4.14
N TRP A 15 -6.02 6.27 -3.36
CA TRP A 15 -7.05 7.29 -3.53
C TRP A 15 -6.86 8.06 -4.84
N ILE A 16 -5.65 8.51 -5.16
CA ILE A 16 -5.40 9.22 -6.44
C ILE A 16 -5.65 8.30 -7.64
N SER A 17 -5.26 7.03 -7.53
CA SER A 17 -5.57 6.04 -8.57
C SER A 17 -7.08 5.82 -8.69
N GLY A 18 -7.79 5.70 -7.57
CA GLY A 18 -9.25 5.56 -7.55
C GLY A 18 -9.97 6.75 -8.20
N ALA A 19 -9.53 7.98 -7.91
CA ALA A 19 -10.06 9.19 -8.52
C ALA A 19 -9.93 9.18 -10.06
N GLN A 20 -8.88 8.57 -10.59
CA GLN A 20 -8.67 8.42 -12.04
C GLN A 20 -9.44 7.25 -12.66
N ILE A 21 -9.76 6.21 -11.89
CA ILE A 21 -10.44 5.00 -12.39
C ILE A 21 -11.95 5.18 -12.38
N THR A 22 -12.48 5.78 -11.31
CA THR A 22 -13.92 5.74 -11.01
C THR A 22 -14.58 7.09 -11.20
N HIS A 23 -13.84 8.19 -11.04
CA HIS A 23 -14.33 9.57 -10.94
C HIS A 23 -15.37 9.83 -9.82
N GLU A 24 -15.93 8.79 -9.22
CA GLU A 24 -16.80 8.85 -8.06
C GLU A 24 -16.00 8.98 -6.75
N ALA A 25 -16.22 10.06 -6.00
CA ALA A 25 -15.54 10.35 -4.73
C ALA A 25 -15.69 9.23 -3.69
N ALA A 26 -16.86 8.59 -3.62
CA ALA A 26 -17.12 7.51 -2.67
C ALA A 26 -16.27 6.26 -2.94
N MET A 27 -16.19 5.84 -4.20
CA MET A 27 -15.37 4.69 -4.57
C MET A 27 -13.87 5.02 -4.50
N ALA A 28 -13.47 6.23 -4.88
CA ALA A 28 -12.08 6.68 -4.76
C ALA A 28 -11.58 6.72 -3.31
N SER A 29 -12.39 7.25 -2.39
CA SER A 29 -12.06 7.30 -0.95
C SER A 29 -12.00 5.91 -0.32
N LEU A 30 -12.91 5.01 -0.70
CA LEU A 30 -12.86 3.60 -0.30
C LEU A 30 -11.57 2.92 -0.77
N LEU A 31 -11.16 3.14 -2.03
CA LEU A 31 -9.89 2.62 -2.54
C LEU A 31 -8.71 3.20 -1.76
N GLY A 32 -8.76 4.48 -1.38
CA GLY A 32 -7.80 5.07 -0.45
C GLY A 32 -7.71 4.32 0.88
N ILE A 33 -8.85 4.02 1.51
CA ILE A 33 -8.87 3.26 2.78
C ILE A 33 -8.28 1.86 2.58
N LEU A 34 -8.70 1.14 1.54
CA LEU A 34 -8.20 -0.20 1.24
C LEU A 34 -6.70 -0.21 0.91
N GLY A 35 -6.21 0.82 0.21
CA GLY A 35 -4.79 1.03 -0.02
C GLY A 35 -4.01 1.27 1.27
N GLY A 36 -4.49 2.13 2.15
CA GLY A 36 -3.86 2.37 3.44
C GLY A 36 -3.79 1.10 4.30
N VAL A 37 -4.87 0.32 4.34
CA VAL A 37 -4.91 -0.98 5.02
C VAL A 37 -3.93 -1.96 4.38
N SER A 38 -3.93 -2.09 3.05
CA SER A 38 -3.06 -3.04 2.35
C SER A 38 -1.57 -2.75 2.58
N ALA A 39 -1.20 -1.47 2.65
CA ALA A 39 0.15 -1.02 2.96
C ALA A 39 0.58 -1.31 4.41
N VAL A 40 -0.34 -1.60 5.32
CA VAL A 40 -0.03 -1.94 6.73
C VAL A 40 -0.01 -3.45 6.98
N ILE A 41 -0.67 -4.26 6.14
CA ILE A 41 -0.70 -5.73 6.28
C ILE A 41 0.70 -6.35 6.45
N PRO A 42 1.76 -5.92 5.73
CA PRO A 42 3.11 -6.45 5.95
C PRO A 42 3.60 -6.38 7.41
N ASP A 43 3.26 -5.32 8.15
CA ASP A 43 3.62 -5.13 9.55
C ASP A 43 2.85 -6.08 10.49
N MET A 44 1.78 -6.75 10.04
CA MET A 44 1.09 -7.75 10.85
C MET A 44 1.99 -8.96 11.19
N ASP A 45 3.14 -9.09 10.51
CA ASP A 45 4.18 -10.04 10.91
C ASP A 45 4.73 -9.79 12.33
N LEU A 46 4.58 -8.58 12.88
CA LEU A 46 4.88 -8.25 14.27
C LEU A 46 4.07 -9.07 15.27
N ILE A 47 2.82 -9.42 14.92
CA ILE A 47 1.95 -10.25 15.75
C ILE A 47 2.58 -11.64 15.91
N PHE A 48 3.14 -12.17 14.82
CA PHE A 48 3.85 -13.44 14.82
C PHE A 48 5.27 -13.32 15.38
N ALA A 49 5.87 -12.13 15.33
CA ALA A 49 7.19 -11.86 15.90
C ALA A 49 7.23 -11.89 17.43
N ALA A 50 6.08 -11.71 18.09
CA ALA A 50 5.95 -11.95 19.52
C ALA A 50 6.23 -13.42 19.91
N ALA A 51 6.14 -14.36 18.95
CA ALA A 51 6.48 -15.77 19.15
C ALA A 51 7.89 -16.15 18.65
N ASP A 52 8.46 -15.39 17.69
CA ASP A 52 9.84 -15.55 17.19
C ASP A 52 10.37 -14.19 16.70
N GLU A 53 11.38 -13.63 17.37
CA GLU A 53 11.97 -12.33 17.03
C GLU A 53 12.46 -12.24 15.57
N LYS A 54 12.70 -13.38 14.90
CA LYS A 54 13.08 -13.42 13.47
C LYS A 54 11.92 -13.17 12.50
N ALA A 55 10.68 -13.08 12.97
CA ALA A 55 9.51 -12.97 12.10
C ALA A 55 9.19 -11.52 11.68
N HIS A 56 9.67 -10.48 12.36
CA HIS A 56 9.44 -9.11 11.92
C HIS A 56 10.27 -8.79 10.66
N ARG A 57 9.62 -8.23 9.65
CA ARG A 57 10.17 -8.01 8.30
C ARG A 57 10.62 -9.30 7.64
N SER A 58 9.87 -10.36 7.87
CA SER A 58 10.14 -11.64 7.23
C SER A 58 10.12 -11.48 5.71
N GLN A 59 10.87 -12.33 5.03
CA GLN A 59 10.84 -12.40 3.57
C GLN A 59 9.45 -12.75 3.00
N PHE A 60 8.56 -13.31 3.83
CA PHE A 60 7.20 -13.69 3.48
C PHE A 60 6.19 -12.54 3.54
N SER A 61 6.49 -11.44 4.25
CA SER A 61 5.63 -10.26 4.37
C SER A 61 6.19 -9.05 3.61
N HIS A 62 7.51 -8.96 3.44
CA HIS A 62 8.21 -7.80 2.87
C HIS A 62 8.92 -8.09 1.55
N SER A 63 8.21 -8.72 0.61
CA SER A 63 8.68 -9.01 -0.75
C SER A 63 7.67 -8.59 -1.82
N LEU A 64 8.15 -8.48 -3.07
CA LEU A 64 7.31 -8.23 -4.24
C LEU A 64 6.24 -9.33 -4.38
N GLY A 65 6.63 -10.60 -4.19
CA GLY A 65 5.71 -11.73 -4.23
C GLY A 65 4.60 -11.61 -3.19
N SER A 66 4.95 -11.30 -1.94
CA SER A 66 3.94 -11.08 -0.88
C SER A 66 3.03 -9.89 -1.16
N SER A 67 3.57 -8.82 -1.77
CA SER A 67 2.78 -7.64 -2.14
C SER A 67 1.75 -7.97 -3.22
N LEU A 68 2.10 -8.81 -4.20
CA LEU A 68 1.16 -9.33 -5.21
C LEU A 68 0.04 -10.14 -4.58
N VAL A 69 0.36 -11.04 -3.65
CA VAL A 69 -0.62 -11.90 -2.97
C VAL A 69 -1.58 -11.06 -2.12
N ILE A 70 -1.06 -10.11 -1.35
CA ILE A 70 -1.88 -9.20 -0.53
C ILE A 70 -2.79 -8.36 -1.43
N ALA A 71 -2.26 -7.79 -2.52
CA ALA A 71 -3.06 -7.03 -3.48
C ALA A 71 -4.19 -7.88 -4.09
N ALA A 72 -3.90 -9.13 -4.48
CA ALA A 72 -4.91 -10.06 -4.98
C ALA A 72 -5.98 -10.37 -3.92
N ALA A 73 -5.59 -10.56 -2.66
CA ALA A 73 -6.54 -10.77 -1.57
C ALA A 73 -7.41 -9.53 -1.32
N MET A 74 -6.84 -8.33 -1.42
CA MET A 74 -7.56 -7.06 -1.28
C MET A 74 -8.50 -6.75 -2.45
N MET A 75 -8.40 -7.47 -3.57
CA MET A 75 -9.42 -7.40 -4.63
C MET A 75 -10.76 -7.98 -4.19
N ILE A 76 -10.77 -8.94 -3.25
CA ILE A 76 -12.01 -9.57 -2.78
C ILE A 76 -13.00 -8.53 -2.23
N PRO A 77 -12.64 -7.69 -1.24
CA PRO A 77 -13.56 -6.64 -0.77
C PRO A 77 -13.93 -5.65 -1.88
N CYS A 78 -13.02 -5.33 -2.81
CA CYS A 78 -13.34 -4.45 -3.95
C CYS A 78 -14.45 -5.03 -4.83
N VAL A 79 -14.33 -6.30 -5.22
CA VAL A 79 -15.34 -7.01 -6.03
C VAL A 79 -16.68 -7.09 -5.32
N LEU A 80 -16.67 -7.42 -4.02
CA LEU A 80 -17.89 -7.46 -3.22
C LEU A 80 -18.56 -6.09 -3.18
N ILE A 81 -17.78 -5.03 -2.93
CA ILE A 81 -18.34 -3.67 -2.86
C ILE A 81 -18.93 -3.25 -4.19
N VAL A 82 -18.21 -3.40 -5.31
CA VAL A 82 -18.74 -3.07 -6.64
C VAL A 82 -20.03 -3.85 -6.93
N ARG A 83 -20.07 -5.14 -6.58
CA ARG A 83 -21.26 -6.00 -6.78
C ARG A 83 -22.47 -5.57 -5.96
N TYR A 84 -22.28 -5.11 -4.72
CA TYR A 84 -23.38 -4.83 -3.79
C TYR A 84 -23.77 -3.34 -3.70
N THR A 85 -22.91 -2.43 -4.15
CA THR A 85 -23.19 -0.98 -4.12
C THR A 85 -23.63 -0.43 -5.47
N GLY A 86 -23.44 -1.19 -6.56
CA GLY A 86 -23.87 -0.78 -7.90
C GLY A 86 -22.98 0.29 -8.54
N PHE A 87 -21.75 0.49 -8.04
CA PHE A 87 -20.78 1.39 -8.67
C PHE A 87 -20.59 1.06 -10.15
N VAL A 88 -20.67 2.08 -11.00
CA VAL A 88 -20.56 1.93 -12.45
C VAL A 88 -19.10 2.12 -12.84
N LEU A 89 -18.40 1.01 -13.06
CA LEU A 89 -17.01 1.01 -13.47
C LEU A 89 -16.85 0.57 -14.92
N SER A 90 -15.77 1.00 -15.56
CA SER A 90 -15.41 0.51 -16.89
C SER A 90 -15.22 -1.01 -16.88
N ASN A 91 -15.47 -1.71 -17.99
CA ASN A 91 -15.29 -3.17 -18.08
C ASN A 91 -13.86 -3.66 -17.76
N TRP A 92 -12.89 -2.76 -17.72
CA TRP A 92 -11.48 -3.04 -17.45
C TRP A 92 -11.03 -2.60 -16.05
N TRP A 93 -11.95 -2.36 -15.12
CA TRP A 93 -11.68 -1.81 -13.79
C TRP A 93 -10.79 -2.69 -12.89
N ILE A 94 -10.78 -4.01 -13.11
CA ILE A 94 -10.05 -4.97 -12.26
C ILE A 94 -8.54 -4.71 -12.30
N ALA A 95 -7.96 -4.55 -13.49
CA ALA A 95 -6.52 -4.37 -13.66
C ALA A 95 -5.97 -3.09 -12.99
N PRO A 96 -6.55 -1.88 -13.18
CA PRO A 96 -6.04 -0.68 -12.55
C PRO A 96 -6.31 -0.64 -11.04
N ILE A 97 -7.41 -1.22 -10.53
CA ILE A 97 -7.61 -1.35 -9.07
C ILE A 97 -6.57 -2.31 -8.48
N PHE A 98 -6.31 -3.45 -9.12
CA PHE A 98 -5.26 -4.37 -8.68
C PHE A 98 -3.89 -3.70 -8.67
N ALA A 99 -3.54 -2.97 -9.75
CA ALA A 99 -2.28 -2.24 -9.85
C ALA A 99 -2.16 -1.18 -8.74
N SER A 100 -3.24 -0.45 -8.45
CA SER A 100 -3.30 0.53 -7.35
C SER A 100 -3.04 -0.12 -5.99
N LEU A 101 -3.74 -1.22 -5.68
CA LEU A 101 -3.55 -1.95 -4.41
C LEU A 101 -2.15 -2.57 -4.30
N PHE A 102 -1.60 -3.07 -5.42
CA PHE A 102 -0.24 -3.57 -5.49
C PHE A 102 0.77 -2.47 -5.22
N LEU A 103 0.68 -1.32 -5.89
CA LEU A 103 1.59 -0.20 -5.67
C LEU A 103 1.52 0.32 -4.24
N SER A 104 0.31 0.41 -3.68
CA SER A 104 0.10 0.76 -2.28
C SER A 104 0.81 -0.22 -1.34
N THR A 105 0.55 -1.52 -1.51
CA THR A 105 1.16 -2.57 -0.68
C THR A 105 2.68 -2.59 -0.84
N PHE A 106 3.17 -2.55 -2.08
CA PHE A 106 4.59 -2.62 -2.41
C PHE A 106 5.37 -1.39 -1.95
N SER A 107 4.71 -0.24 -1.80
CA SER A 107 5.32 0.97 -1.22
C SER A 107 5.90 0.70 0.17
N HIS A 108 5.32 -0.24 0.93
CA HIS A 108 5.83 -0.64 2.22
C HIS A 108 7.22 -1.28 2.13
N PRO A 109 7.40 -2.49 1.55
CA PRO A 109 8.71 -3.11 1.50
C PRO A 109 9.72 -2.28 0.69
N ALA A 110 9.26 -1.48 -0.28
CA ALA A 110 10.10 -0.55 -1.03
C ALA A 110 10.67 0.56 -0.13
N THR A 111 9.84 1.24 0.66
CA THR A 111 10.31 2.27 1.60
C THR A 111 11.13 1.67 2.75
N ASP A 112 10.87 0.42 3.14
CA ASP A 112 11.67 -0.29 4.13
C ASP A 112 13.03 -0.73 3.61
N SER A 113 13.16 -0.96 2.30
CA SER A 113 14.45 -1.22 1.65
C SER A 113 15.40 -0.03 1.73
N LEU A 114 14.88 1.19 1.95
CA LEU A 114 15.68 2.41 2.16
C LEU A 114 16.18 2.54 3.60
N THR A 115 15.71 1.68 4.50
CA THR A 115 16.15 1.69 5.91
C THR A 115 17.35 0.77 6.14
N ARG A 116 18.07 1.00 7.24
CA ARG A 116 19.22 0.16 7.65
C ARG A 116 18.84 -1.31 7.89
N ALA A 117 17.62 -1.56 8.34
CA ALA A 117 17.12 -2.93 8.50
C ALA A 117 16.95 -3.62 7.14
N GLY A 118 16.36 -2.90 6.18
CA GLY A 118 16.17 -3.34 4.79
C GLY A 118 15.12 -4.44 4.63
N THR A 119 14.95 -4.88 3.38
CA THR A 119 13.97 -5.93 2.99
C THR A 119 14.54 -6.83 1.90
N ARG A 120 13.97 -8.02 1.71
CA ARG A 120 14.31 -8.93 0.60
C ARG A 120 13.25 -8.81 -0.49
N LEU A 121 13.28 -7.70 -1.22
CA LEU A 121 12.28 -7.36 -2.24
C LEU A 121 12.04 -8.48 -3.27
N LEU A 122 13.11 -9.18 -3.67
CA LEU A 122 13.07 -10.17 -4.75
C LEU A 122 12.93 -11.61 -4.25
N TRP A 123 12.63 -11.84 -2.97
CA TRP A 123 12.34 -13.18 -2.48
C TRP A 123 11.05 -13.72 -3.12
N PRO A 124 10.95 -15.01 -3.50
CA PRO A 124 11.92 -16.11 -3.30
C PRO A 124 13.00 -16.24 -4.40
N ILE A 125 12.95 -15.42 -5.45
CA ILE A 125 13.89 -15.50 -6.59
C ILE A 125 15.32 -15.16 -6.15
N SER A 126 15.48 -14.23 -5.21
CA SER A 126 16.78 -13.85 -4.66
C SER A 126 16.71 -13.60 -3.15
N ASN A 127 17.78 -14.00 -2.45
CA ASN A 127 17.97 -13.71 -1.03
C ASN A 127 18.68 -12.36 -0.77
N ARG A 128 18.97 -11.58 -1.82
CA ARG A 128 19.59 -10.26 -1.69
C ARG A 128 18.72 -9.35 -0.83
N ARG A 129 19.33 -8.76 0.21
CA ARG A 129 18.69 -7.78 1.07
C ARG A 129 19.05 -6.37 0.60
N PHE A 130 18.05 -5.58 0.26
CA PHE A 130 18.18 -4.18 -0.10
C PHE A 130 18.08 -3.33 1.17
N ARG A 131 19.06 -2.45 1.36
CA ARG A 131 19.25 -1.62 2.56
C ARG A 131 19.70 -0.23 2.14
N GLY A 132 19.23 0.78 2.86
CA GLY A 132 19.70 2.15 2.76
C GLY A 132 20.13 2.70 4.12
N ASP A 133 20.35 4.01 4.19
CA ASP A 133 20.98 4.64 5.36
C ASP A 133 19.99 5.15 6.41
N PHE A 134 18.71 5.24 6.07
CA PHE A 134 17.68 5.80 6.95
C PHE A 134 17.42 4.90 8.16
N LYS A 135 17.19 5.51 9.33
CA LYS A 135 16.64 4.81 10.49
C LYS A 135 15.13 4.61 10.29
N TYR A 136 14.57 3.53 10.84
CA TYR A 136 13.13 3.27 10.71
C TYR A 136 12.27 4.43 11.29
N ASN A 137 12.77 5.10 12.32
CA ASN A 137 12.16 6.22 13.01
C ASN A 137 12.74 7.58 12.61
N ASP A 138 13.44 7.66 11.48
CA ASP A 138 13.97 8.92 10.96
C ASP A 138 12.85 9.92 10.74
N ILE A 139 12.88 11.05 11.46
CA ILE A 139 11.78 12.02 11.46
C ILE A 139 11.61 12.68 10.10
N VAL A 140 12.70 12.96 9.39
CA VAL A 140 12.66 13.65 8.10
C VAL A 140 12.07 12.71 7.05
N ALA A 141 12.57 11.47 6.99
CA ALA A 141 12.08 10.49 6.02
C ALA A 141 10.60 10.12 6.26
N ASN A 142 10.21 9.87 7.51
CA ASN A 142 8.81 9.55 7.83
C ASN A 142 7.88 10.73 7.54
N SER A 143 8.27 11.96 7.90
CA SER A 143 7.47 13.16 7.62
C SER A 143 7.35 13.41 6.12
N ALA A 144 8.43 13.32 5.34
CA ALA A 144 8.41 13.53 3.90
C ALA A 144 7.46 12.54 3.19
N LEU A 145 7.53 11.25 3.51
CA LEU A 145 6.65 10.23 2.95
C LEU A 145 5.19 10.40 3.39
N SER A 146 4.95 10.81 4.64
CA SER A 146 3.60 11.06 5.15
C SER A 146 2.96 12.29 4.49
N VAL A 147 3.74 13.36 4.30
CA VAL A 147 3.32 14.56 3.58
C VAL A 147 3.05 14.24 2.11
N LEU A 148 3.88 13.42 1.46
CA LEU A 148 3.61 12.95 0.11
C LEU A 148 2.27 12.20 0.03
N GLY A 149 2.02 11.27 0.96
CA GLY A 149 0.73 10.58 1.06
C GLY A 149 -0.46 11.56 1.19
N LEU A 150 -0.34 12.56 2.06
CA LEU A 150 -1.37 13.60 2.23
C LEU A 150 -1.58 14.45 0.96
N ILE A 151 -0.50 14.83 0.27
CA ILE A 151 -0.59 15.57 -1.00
C ILE A 151 -1.36 14.75 -2.03
N LEU A 152 -1.09 13.45 -2.14
CA LEU A 152 -1.82 12.56 -3.06
C LEU A 152 -3.29 12.44 -2.69
N ILE A 153 -3.63 12.39 -1.39
CA ILE A 153 -5.03 12.40 -0.93
C ILE A 153 -5.73 13.70 -1.32
N VAL A 154 -5.11 14.85 -1.05
CA VAL A 154 -5.68 16.16 -1.41
C VAL A 154 -5.88 16.27 -2.92
N ALA A 155 -4.87 15.86 -3.71
CA ALA A 155 -4.98 15.82 -5.16
C ALA A 155 -6.14 14.92 -5.62
N ALA A 156 -6.33 13.76 -4.99
CA ALA A 156 -7.40 12.85 -5.32
C ALA A 156 -8.79 13.46 -5.06
N VAL A 157 -8.97 14.11 -3.91
CA VAL A 157 -10.21 14.83 -3.57
C VAL A 157 -10.52 15.89 -4.62
N THR A 158 -9.51 16.71 -4.98
CA THR A 158 -9.70 17.73 -6.01
C THR A 158 -10.07 17.11 -7.36
N CYS A 159 -9.46 15.98 -7.76
CA CYS A 159 -9.81 15.32 -9.02
C CYS A 159 -11.27 14.82 -9.07
N THR A 160 -11.86 14.45 -7.93
CA THR A 160 -13.24 13.94 -7.87
C THR A 160 -14.31 15.02 -7.71
N GLU A 161 -13.95 16.26 -7.33
CA GLU A 161 -14.91 17.37 -7.17
C GLU A 161 -15.13 18.19 -8.45
N PHE A 162 -14.24 18.07 -9.43
CA PHE A 162 -14.30 18.84 -10.69
C PHE A 162 -14.81 18.05 -11.91
N LEU A 163 -15.43 16.88 -11.69
CA LEU A 163 -15.99 15.99 -12.72
C LEU A 163 -17.46 15.68 -12.42
#